data_AF-A0A1I8BGD8-F1
#
_entry.id   AF-A0A1I8BGD8-F1
#
_cell.length_a   1.000
_cell.length_b   1.000
_cell.length_c   1.000
_cell.angle_alpha   90.00
_cell.angle_beta   90.00
_cell.angle_gamma   90.00
#
_symmetry.space_group_name_H-M   'P 1'
#
loop_
_entity.id
_entity.type
_entity.pdbx_description
1 polymer ?
#
loop_
_entity_poly.entity_id
_entity_poly.type
_entity_poly.pdbx_seq_one_letter_code
_entity_poly.pdbx_strand_id
1 'polypeptide(L)'
;MSGGGTQGPNEPRFHVLAQLEHLQSKYTGTGHADMTKWEWLTNMHRDTYSSIVGHHDHTSFVAICENETRARCRYNMLCRMVQPCGPPTEKSPLDDL
;
A
#
# COMPACT_ATOMS: atom_id res chain seq x y z
N MET A 1 -24.75 36.91 27.27
CA MET A 1 -24.24 37.32 25.95
C MET A 1 -22.88 36.67 25.76
N SER A 2 -22.54 36.27 24.52
CA SER A 2 -21.38 35.46 24.11
C SER A 2 -21.54 33.95 24.34
N GLY A 3 -21.51 33.09 23.32
CA GLY A 3 -21.40 33.29 21.88
C GLY A 3 -21.55 31.91 21.27
N GLY A 4 -22.64 31.69 20.52
CA GLY A 4 -22.85 30.44 19.80
C GLY A 4 -21.77 30.30 18.74
N GLY A 5 -20.85 29.37 18.94
CA GLY A 5 -19.89 28.96 17.92
C GLY A 5 -20.66 28.35 16.76
N THR A 6 -20.90 29.13 15.72
CA THR A 6 -21.40 28.64 14.45
C THR A 6 -20.33 27.73 13.85
N GLN A 7 -20.49 26.42 14.03
CA GLN A 7 -19.68 25.41 13.34
C GLN A 7 -19.73 25.71 11.84
N GLY A 8 -18.57 25.96 11.25
CA GLY A 8 -18.47 26.31 9.83
C GLY A 8 -18.84 25.09 8.97
N PRO A 9 -19.37 25.29 7.75
CA PRO A 9 -19.91 24.21 6.91
C PRO A 9 -18.90 23.12 6.50
N ASN A 10 -17.62 23.27 6.81
CA ASN A 10 -16.54 22.35 6.46
C ASN A 10 -15.98 21.53 7.63
N GLU A 11 -16.40 21.80 8.87
CA GLU A 11 -15.92 21.11 10.08
C GLU A 11 -16.00 19.56 10.03
N PRO A 12 -17.09 18.93 9.54
CA PRO A 12 -17.13 17.46 9.44
C PRO A 12 -16.19 16.89 8.38
N ARG A 13 -15.84 17.65 7.33
CA ARG A 13 -14.92 17.19 6.27
C ARG A 13 -13.48 17.08 6.78
N PHE A 14 -13.03 18.07 7.56
CA PHE A 14 -11.70 18.02 8.17
C PHE A 14 -11.55 16.85 9.14
N HIS A 15 -12.62 16.51 9.86
CA HIS A 15 -12.62 15.36 10.76
C HIS A 15 -12.46 14.03 10.01
N VAL A 16 -13.12 13.88 8.86
CA VAL A 16 -13.02 12.66 8.03
C VAL A 16 -11.64 12.51 7.40
N LEU A 17 -11.04 13.60 6.90
CA LEU A 17 -9.70 13.55 6.32
C LEU A 17 -8.64 13.19 7.37
N ALA A 18 -8.72 13.77 8.57
CA ALA A 18 -7.81 13.43 9.67
C ALA A 18 -7.92 11.97 10.10
N GLN A 19 -9.13 11.39 10.09
CA GLN A 19 -9.32 9.96 10.36
C GLN A 19 -8.71 9.07 9.26
N LEU A 20 -8.85 9.47 7.99
CA LEU A 20 -8.27 8.74 6.87
C LEU A 20 -6.73 8.76 6.92
N GLU A 21 -6.13 9.93 7.14
CA GLU A 21 -4.69 10.10 7.31
C GLU A 21 -4.16 9.28 8.49
N HIS A 22 -4.92 9.25 9.59
CA HIS A 22 -4.59 8.40 10.73
C HIS A 22 -4.53 6.92 10.34
N LEU A 23 -5.51 6.40 9.59
CA LEU A 23 -5.52 5.02 9.12
C LEU A 23 -4.34 4.73 8.17
N GLN A 24 -4.08 5.62 7.22
CA GLN A 24 -2.97 5.51 6.27
C GLN A 24 -1.60 5.49 6.97
N SER A 25 -1.44 6.24 8.06
CA SER A 25 -0.20 6.25 8.85
C SER A 25 0.04 4.92 9.58
N LYS A 26 -1.03 4.24 10.00
CA LYS A 26 -0.95 3.01 10.80
C LYS A 26 -0.89 1.75 9.94
N TYR A 27 -1.65 1.75 8.84
CA TYR A 27 -1.83 0.59 7.98
C TYR A 27 -1.34 0.95 6.57
N THR A 28 -0.09 0.55 6.30
CA THR A 28 0.50 0.67 4.96
C THR A 28 -0.38 -0.04 3.93
N GLY A 29 -0.65 0.62 2.81
CA GLY A 29 -1.54 0.11 1.76
C GLY A 29 -3.00 0.55 1.87
N THR A 30 -3.37 1.33 2.90
CA THR A 30 -4.71 1.93 2.98
C THR A 30 -4.98 2.85 1.78
N GLY A 31 -6.03 2.55 1.01
CA GLY A 31 -6.41 3.27 -0.20
C GLY A 31 -7.06 4.64 0.03
N HIS A 32 -7.11 5.43 -1.04
CA HIS A 32 -7.94 6.63 -1.18
C HIS A 32 -8.46 6.74 -2.62
N ALA A 33 -9.39 7.65 -2.88
CA ALA A 33 -10.04 7.80 -4.19
C ALA A 33 -9.05 8.12 -5.32
N ASP A 34 -8.01 8.92 -5.01
CA ASP A 34 -7.00 9.36 -5.97
C ASP A 34 -5.79 8.41 -6.07
N MET A 35 -5.90 7.18 -5.53
CA MET A 35 -4.80 6.22 -5.58
C MET A 35 -4.54 5.77 -7.01
N THR A 36 -3.29 5.86 -7.44
CA THR A 36 -2.90 5.45 -8.78
C THR A 36 -2.91 3.92 -8.91
N LYS A 37 -3.11 3.44 -10.14
CA LYS A 37 -3.00 2.00 -10.46
C LYS A 37 -1.64 1.44 -10.01
N TRP A 38 -0.56 2.21 -10.16
CA TRP A 38 0.78 1.78 -9.79
C TRP A 38 0.94 1.60 -8.28
N GLU A 39 0.42 2.52 -7.47
CA GLU A 39 0.44 2.42 -6.01
C GLU A 39 -0.35 1.21 -5.51
N TRP A 40 -1.57 1.02 -6.05
CA TRP A 40 -2.41 -0.13 -5.72
C TRP A 40 -1.73 -1.46 -6.04
N LEU A 41 -1.20 -1.61 -7.26
CA LEU A 41 -0.51 -2.83 -7.67
C LEU A 41 0.77 -3.07 -6.86
N THR A 42 1.52 -2.02 -6.54
CA THR A 42 2.74 -2.13 -5.72
C THR A 42 2.42 -2.68 -4.34
N ASN A 43 1.37 -2.17 -3.69
CA ASN A 43 0.91 -2.69 -2.40
C ASN A 43 0.47 -4.15 -2.51
N MET A 44 -0.34 -4.50 -3.52
CA MET A 44 -0.76 -5.89 -3.77
C MET A 44 0.40 -6.87 -3.92
N HIS A 45 1.44 -6.51 -4.69
CA HIS A 45 2.61 -7.36 -4.88
C HIS A 45 3.41 -7.51 -3.58
N ARG A 46 3.56 -6.43 -2.80
CA ARG A 46 4.22 -6.49 -1.49
C ARG A 46 3.46 -7.39 -0.52
N ASP A 47 2.14 -7.32 -0.49
CA ASP A 47 1.31 -8.19 0.36
C ASP A 47 1.44 -9.66 -0.05
N THR A 48 1.51 -9.92 -1.36
CA THR A 48 1.73 -11.26 -1.90
C THR A 48 3.10 -11.82 -1.50
N TYR A 49 4.18 -11.04 -1.67
CA TYR A 49 5.52 -11.47 -1.26
C TYR A 49 5.65 -11.65 0.24
N SER A 50 5.06 -10.75 1.03
CA SER A 50 4.97 -10.88 2.49
C SER A 50 4.29 -12.18 2.89
N SER A 51 3.15 -12.50 2.25
CA SER A 51 2.41 -13.75 2.50
C SER A 51 3.22 -14.98 2.14
N ILE A 52 3.96 -14.96 1.02
CA ILE A 52 4.82 -16.08 0.61
C ILE A 52 5.95 -16.31 1.63
N VAL A 53 6.58 -15.25 2.13
CA VAL A 53 7.68 -15.32 3.10
C VAL A 53 7.19 -15.69 4.50
N GLY A 54 5.98 -15.24 4.88
CA GLY A 54 5.37 -15.49 6.18
C GLY A 54 4.85 -16.92 6.35
N HIS A 55 4.33 -17.53 5.29
CA HIS A 55 3.79 -18.90 5.35
C HIS A 55 4.81 -19.94 4.88
N HIS A 56 5.15 -20.88 5.77
CA HIS A 56 6.15 -21.90 5.50
C HIS A 56 5.83 -22.79 4.30
N ASP A 57 4.56 -23.12 4.09
CA ASP A 57 4.10 -23.98 3.00
C ASP A 57 4.26 -23.29 1.65
N HIS A 58 3.90 -22.01 1.58
CA HIS A 58 4.08 -21.19 0.38
C HIS A 58 5.56 -21.00 0.03
N THR A 59 6.40 -20.67 1.02
CA THR A 59 7.86 -20.57 0.80
C THR A 59 8.42 -21.90 0.29
N SER A 60 8.02 -23.04 0.88
CA SER A 60 8.49 -24.36 0.47
C SER A 60 8.03 -24.72 -0.94
N PHE A 61 6.77 -24.44 -1.29
CA PHE A 61 6.23 -24.66 -2.61
C PHE A 61 7.04 -23.92 -3.68
N VAL A 62 7.27 -22.61 -3.46
CA VAL A 62 8.08 -21.81 -4.39
C VAL A 62 9.52 -22.31 -4.48
N ALA A 63 10.13 -22.68 -3.34
CA ALA A 63 11.50 -23.20 -3.33
C ALA A 63 11.66 -24.51 -4.13
N ILE A 64 10.66 -25.39 -4.08
CA ILE A 64 10.62 -26.61 -4.89
C ILE A 64 10.46 -26.26 -6.37
N CYS A 65 9.54 -25.36 -6.70
CA CYS A 65 9.29 -24.96 -8.10
C CYS A 65 10.49 -24.26 -8.75
N GLU A 66 11.21 -23.40 -8.01
CA GLU A 66 12.38 -22.69 -8.50
C GLU A 66 13.68 -23.52 -8.38
N ASN A 67 13.63 -24.69 -7.73
CA ASN A 67 14.79 -25.54 -7.42
C ASN A 67 15.90 -24.77 -6.68
N GLU A 68 15.51 -23.96 -5.70
CA GLU A 68 16.41 -23.13 -4.90
C GLU A 68 16.19 -23.40 -3.41
N THR A 69 17.17 -23.00 -2.59
CA THR A 69 17.00 -23.15 -1.13
C THR A 69 15.90 -22.22 -0.62
N ARG A 70 15.16 -22.66 0.41
CA ARG A 70 14.12 -21.82 1.07
C ARG A 70 14.68 -20.47 1.52
N ALA A 71 15.91 -20.43 2.01
CA ALA A 71 16.58 -19.19 2.42
C ALA A 71 16.78 -18.23 1.22
N ARG A 72 17.22 -18.75 0.07
CA ARG A 72 17.41 -17.95 -1.13
C ARG A 72 16.09 -17.46 -1.73
N CYS A 73 15.06 -18.29 -1.77
CA CYS A 73 13.73 -17.84 -2.21
C CYS A 73 13.20 -16.72 -1.30
N ARG A 74 13.34 -16.83 0.04
CA ARG A 74 12.96 -15.75 0.96
C ARG A 74 13.73 -14.46 0.68
N TYR A 75 15.05 -14.56 0.49
CA TYR A 75 15.89 -13.43 0.14
C TYR A 75 15.44 -12.76 -1.17
N ASN A 76 15.17 -13.56 -2.21
CA ASN A 76 14.71 -13.07 -3.51
C ASN A 76 13.36 -12.36 -3.38
N MET A 77 12.41 -12.92 -2.63
CA MET A 77 11.10 -12.29 -2.41
C MET A 77 11.22 -10.96 -1.69
N LEU A 78 12.06 -10.88 -0.64
CA LEU A 78 12.33 -9.62 0.07
C LEU A 78 12.96 -8.56 -0.86
N CYS A 79 13.92 -8.94 -1.70
CA CYS A 79 14.51 -8.02 -2.67
C CYS A 79 13.49 -7.50 -3.69
N ARG A 80 12.57 -8.36 -4.14
CA ARG A 80 11.50 -7.99 -5.08
C ARG A 80 10.46 -7.02 -4.47
N MET A 81 10.41 -6.86 -3.14
CA MET A 81 9.49 -5.90 -2.50
C MET A 81 9.87 -4.44 -2.70
N VAL A 82 11.14 -4.13 -3.04
CA VAL A 82 11.61 -2.75 -3.22
C VAL A 82 10.82 -2.06 -4.34
N GLN A 83 10.76 -2.69 -5.50
CA GLN A 83 10.10 -2.15 -6.69
C GLN A 83 9.48 -3.27 -7.53
N PRO A 84 8.36 -3.85 -7.08
CA PRO A 84 7.76 -5.02 -7.74
C PRO A 84 7.18 -4.71 -9.12
N CYS A 85 6.71 -3.47 -9.33
CA CYS A 85 6.02 -3.05 -10.55
C CYS A 85 6.87 -2.11 -11.42
N GLY A 86 8.18 -2.02 -11.20
CA GLY A 86 9.04 -1.07 -11.88
C GLY A 86 8.84 0.39 -11.41
N PRO A 87 9.47 1.37 -12.08
CA PRO A 87 9.30 2.78 -11.76
C PRO A 87 7.84 3.23 -11.86
N PRO A 88 7.42 4.21 -11.04
CA PRO A 88 6.09 4.82 -11.17
C PRO A 88 5.85 5.29 -12.60
N THR A 89 4.62 5.10 -13.08
CA THR A 89 4.20 5.66 -14.37
C THR A 89 4.25 7.18 -14.29
N GLU A 90 4.65 7.84 -15.37
CA GLU A 90 4.54 9.30 -15.47
C GLU A 90 3.08 9.71 -15.25
N LYS A 91 2.86 10.76 -14.45
CA LYS A 91 1.53 11.30 -14.21
C LYS A 91 0.95 11.74 -15.54
N SER A 92 -0.29 11.36 -15.83
CA SER A 92 -0.91 11.80 -17.07
C SER A 92 -1.17 13.31 -16.96
N PRO A 93 -1.04 14.08 -18.05
CA PRO A 93 -1.41 15.50 -18.03
C PRO A 93 -2.89 15.76 -17.68
N LEU A 94 -3.71 14.71 -17.66
CA LEU A 94 -5.11 14.74 -17.28
C LEU A 94 -5.32 14.66 -15.76
N ASP A 95 -4.32 14.20 -15.01
CA ASP A 95 -4.40 14.13 -13.53
C ASP A 95 -4.26 15.52 -12.88
N ASP A 96 -3.83 16.53 -13.64
CA ASP A 96 -3.62 17.92 -13.20
C ASP A 96 -4.76 18.89 -13.65
N LEU A 97 -5.81 18.40 -14.32
CA LEU A 97 -6.97 19.17 -14.81
C LEU A 97 -8.17 19.10 -13.85
#